data_AF-A0A818TGR5-F1
#
_entry.id   AF-A0A818TGR5-F1
#
_cell.length_a   1.000
_cell.length_b   1.000
_cell.length_c   1.000
_cell.angle_alpha   90.00
_cell.angle_beta   90.00
_cell.angle_gamma   90.00
#
_symmetry.space_group_name_H-M   'P 1'
#
loop_
_entity.id
_entity.type
_entity.pdbx_description
1 polymer ?
#
loop_
_entity_poly.entity_id
_entity_poly.type
_entity_poly.pdbx_seq_one_letter_code
_entity_poly.pdbx_strand_id
1 'polypeptide(L)'
;MSSTRRRQLDETFRRLTRQCEQRDSCQKYLPTISLKTDNSLEQQQQKELAEIDMINCVRRCISYSCYKDIYEKDPLERGEIDARSNQYKNCWIKEQKE
;
A
#
# COMPACT_ATOMS: atom_id res chain seq x y z
N MET A 1 -13.17 -22.53 -3.25
CA MET A 1 -11.87 -22.51 -2.52
C MET A 1 -12.11 -23.05 -1.12
N SER A 2 -11.22 -23.89 -0.59
CA SER A 2 -11.26 -24.25 0.83
C SER A 2 -11.09 -22.99 1.70
N SER A 3 -11.88 -22.88 2.77
CA SER A 3 -11.83 -21.78 3.74
C SER A 3 -10.42 -21.60 4.31
N THR A 4 -9.69 -22.70 4.52
CA THR A 4 -8.30 -22.71 5.00
C THR A 4 -7.34 -22.05 4.01
N ARG A 5 -7.45 -22.36 2.71
CA ARG A 5 -6.56 -21.79 1.68
C ARG A 5 -6.77 -20.28 1.54
N ARG A 6 -8.01 -19.80 1.68
CA ARG A 6 -8.29 -18.35 1.66
C ARG A 6 -7.65 -17.64 2.85
N ARG A 7 -7.74 -18.21 4.04
CA ARG A 7 -7.11 -17.68 5.26
C ARG A 7 -5.58 -17.63 5.15
N GLN A 8 -4.96 -18.66 4.60
CA GLN A 8 -3.50 -18.68 4.37
C GLN A 8 -3.04 -17.57 3.43
N LEU A 9 -3.80 -17.31 2.35
CA LEU A 9 -3.51 -16.22 1.43
C LEU A 9 -3.68 -14.85 2.10
N ASP A 10 -4.71 -14.69 2.95
CA ASP A 10 -4.89 -13.45 3.71
C ASP A 10 -3.73 -13.19 4.69
N GLU A 11 -3.27 -14.21 5.40
CA GLU A 11 -2.12 -14.12 6.30
C GLU A 11 -0.82 -13.82 5.53
N THR A 12 -0.64 -14.46 4.38
CA THR A 12 0.49 -14.22 3.49
C THR A 12 0.50 -12.79 2.96
N PHE A 13 -0.65 -12.28 2.50
CA PHE A 13 -0.80 -10.91 2.05
C PHE A 13 -0.42 -9.92 3.16
N ARG A 14 -0.98 -10.09 4.37
CA ARG A 14 -0.63 -9.24 5.54
C ARG A 14 0.85 -9.30 5.90
N ARG A 15 1.50 -10.45 5.74
CA ARG A 15 2.95 -10.59 5.96
C ARG A 15 3.75 -9.84 4.90
N LEU A 16 3.39 -9.98 3.62
CA LEU A 16 4.03 -9.27 2.52
C LEU A 16 3.88 -7.76 2.64
N THR A 17 2.70 -7.26 3.02
CA THR A 17 2.48 -5.84 3.33
C THR A 17 3.52 -5.32 4.31
N ARG A 18 3.67 -5.99 5.46
CA ARG A 18 4.67 -5.60 6.49
C ARG A 18 6.12 -5.68 6.00
N GLN A 19 6.44 -6.69 5.20
CA GLN A 19 7.78 -6.81 4.63
C GLN A 19 8.08 -5.66 3.65
N CYS A 20 7.10 -5.30 2.82
CA CYS A 20 7.22 -4.20 1.87
C CYS A 20 7.28 -2.83 2.56
N GLU A 21 6.52 -2.61 3.63
CA GLU A 21 6.61 -1.40 4.46
C GLU A 21 8.01 -1.21 5.06
N GLN A 22 8.69 -2.32 5.39
CA GLN A 22 10.03 -2.30 5.99
C GLN A 22 11.17 -2.24 4.95
N ARG A 23 10.89 -2.31 3.65
CA ARG A 23 11.95 -2.15 2.65
C ARG A 23 12.42 -0.70 2.61
N ASP A 24 13.73 -0.50 2.47
CA ASP A 24 14.35 0.83 2.33
C ASP A 24 13.68 1.67 1.23
N SER A 25 13.24 1.01 0.15
CA SER A 25 12.54 1.64 -0.98
C SER A 25 11.22 2.31 -0.58
N CYS A 26 10.52 1.79 0.44
CA CYS A 26 9.24 2.30 0.92
C CYS A 26 9.35 3.05 2.25
N GLN A 27 10.32 2.71 3.10
CA GLN A 27 10.55 3.41 4.37
C GLN A 27 10.81 4.91 4.19
N LYS A 28 11.36 5.33 3.04
CA LYS A 28 11.53 6.76 2.73
C LYS A 28 10.21 7.57 2.70
N TYR A 29 9.07 6.88 2.57
CA TYR A 29 7.73 7.48 2.63
C TYR A 29 7.09 7.36 4.02
N LEU A 30 7.70 6.64 4.96
CA LEU A 30 7.28 6.78 6.36
C LEU A 30 7.57 8.22 6.78
N PRO A 31 6.63 8.89 7.47
CA PRO A 31 6.96 10.13 8.13
C PRO A 31 8.04 9.80 9.16
N THR A 32 9.30 10.12 8.86
CA THR A 32 10.32 10.19 9.88
C THR A 32 9.81 11.18 10.90
N ILE A 33 9.66 10.74 12.14
CA ILE A 33 9.33 11.58 13.28
C ILE A 33 10.56 12.48 13.52
N SER A 34 10.75 13.43 12.63
CA SER A 34 11.74 14.50 12.66
C SER A 34 11.14 15.69 11.91
N LEU A 35 9.90 16.01 12.27
CA LEU A 35 9.28 17.29 11.93
C LEU A 35 9.98 18.37 12.77
N LYS A 36 11.04 18.96 12.21
CA LYS A 36 11.45 20.33 12.55
C LYS A 36 10.66 21.33 11.70
N THR A 37 9.35 21.31 11.82
CA THR A 37 8.49 22.33 11.21
C THR A 37 7.52 22.83 12.26
N ASP A 38 7.76 24.06 12.72
CA ASP A 38 7.06 24.75 13.81
C ASP A 38 5.64 25.24 13.41
N ASN A 39 4.94 24.56 12.48
CA ASN A 39 3.64 25.02 11.99
C ASN A 39 2.66 23.86 11.70
N SER A 40 1.51 23.86 12.37
CA SER A 40 0.57 22.73 12.44
C SER A 40 -0.20 22.44 11.14
N LEU A 41 -0.34 23.40 10.23
CA LEU A 41 -1.04 23.20 8.94
C LEU A 41 -0.20 22.42 7.92
N GLU A 42 1.11 22.65 7.88
CA GLU A 42 2.01 21.95 6.93
C GLU A 42 2.24 20.49 7.34
N GLN A 43 2.19 20.20 8.64
CA GLN A 43 2.34 18.84 9.17
C GLN A 43 1.21 17.89 8.73
N GLN A 44 -0.04 18.35 8.67
CA GLN A 44 -1.17 17.55 8.20
C GLN A 44 -1.06 17.24 6.71
N GLN A 45 -0.72 18.25 5.92
CA GLN A 45 -0.62 18.12 4.47
C GLN A 45 0.57 17.23 4.05
N GLN A 46 1.68 17.27 4.78
CA GLN A 46 2.83 16.37 4.58
C GLN A 46 2.48 14.91 4.91
N LYS A 47 1.70 14.69 5.97
CA LYS A 47 1.31 13.35 6.45
C LYS A 47 0.46 12.60 5.44
N GLU A 48 -0.51 13.28 4.83
CA GLU A 48 -1.44 12.67 3.85
C GLU A 48 -0.72 12.24 2.56
N LEU A 49 0.27 12.99 2.09
CA LEU A 49 1.11 12.58 0.95
C LEU A 49 1.95 11.36 1.27
N ALA A 50 2.62 11.38 2.42
CA ALA A 50 3.48 10.30 2.87
C ALA A 50 2.70 8.99 2.96
N GLU A 51 1.43 9.04 3.35
CA GLU A 51 0.54 7.89 3.41
C GLU A 51 0.24 7.30 2.02
N ILE A 52 -0.09 8.13 1.03
CA ILE A 52 -0.40 7.65 -0.33
C ILE A 52 0.84 7.11 -1.04
N ASP A 53 1.97 7.79 -0.92
CA ASP A 53 3.22 7.32 -1.52
C ASP A 53 3.67 6.00 -0.89
N MET A 54 3.48 5.84 0.42
CA MET A 54 3.70 4.57 1.10
C MET A 54 2.78 3.47 0.54
N ILE A 55 1.47 3.72 0.43
CA ILE A 55 0.50 2.76 -0.12
C ILE A 55 0.90 2.36 -1.54
N ASN A 56 1.22 3.32 -2.40
CA ASN A 56 1.68 3.09 -3.76
C ASN A 56 2.95 2.23 -3.80
N CYS A 57 3.93 2.54 -2.94
CA CYS A 57 5.16 1.77 -2.85
C CYS A 57 4.92 0.32 -2.42
N VAL A 58 4.13 0.12 -1.36
CA VAL A 58 3.81 -1.21 -0.83
C VAL A 58 3.04 -2.04 -1.86
N ARG A 59 2.08 -1.44 -2.56
CA ARG A 59 1.34 -2.13 -3.64
C ARG A 59 2.25 -2.51 -4.81
N ARG A 60 3.15 -1.62 -5.24
CA ARG A 60 4.14 -2.00 -6.27
C ARG A 60 5.07 -3.12 -5.81
N CYS A 61 5.43 -3.13 -4.52
CA CYS A 61 6.30 -4.14 -3.92
C CYS A 61 5.62 -5.52 -3.80
N ILE A 62 4.34 -5.57 -3.40
CA ILE A 62 3.61 -6.84 -3.27
C ILE A 62 3.37 -7.50 -4.63
N SER A 63 2.89 -6.73 -5.61
CA SER A 63 2.65 -7.18 -6.97
C SER A 63 2.55 -5.99 -7.90
N TYR A 64 3.54 -5.85 -8.78
CA TYR A 64 3.58 -4.77 -9.77
C TYR A 64 2.48 -4.91 -10.83
N SER A 65 2.17 -6.15 -11.25
CA SER A 65 1.09 -6.44 -12.21
C SER A 65 -0.27 -6.00 -11.67
N CYS A 66 -0.64 -6.42 -10.46
CA CYS A 66 -1.90 -5.96 -9.86
C CYS A 66 -1.92 -4.47 -9.56
N TYR A 67 -0.77 -3.85 -9.28
CA TYR A 67 -0.71 -2.42 -9.08
C TYR A 67 -1.01 -1.70 -10.39
N LYS A 68 -0.37 -2.15 -11.47
CA LYS A 68 -0.55 -1.60 -12.80
C LYS A 68 -2.02 -1.68 -13.24
N ASP A 69 -2.63 -2.85 -13.09
CA ASP A 69 -4.01 -3.07 -13.53
C ASP A 69 -5.05 -2.23 -12.77
N ILE A 70 -4.80 -1.96 -11.48
CA ILE A 70 -5.78 -1.29 -10.62
C ILE A 70 -5.52 0.22 -10.49
N TYR A 71 -4.25 0.66 -10.53
CA TYR A 71 -3.85 2.04 -10.19
C TYR A 71 -3.07 2.77 -11.30
N GLU A 72 -2.60 2.13 -12.38
CA GLU A 72 -1.80 2.83 -13.41
C GLU A 72 -2.59 3.93 -14.12
N LYS A 73 -3.86 3.66 -14.42
CA LYS A 73 -4.72 4.61 -15.14
C LYS A 73 -5.19 5.77 -14.27
N ASP A 74 -5.27 5.54 -12.97
CA ASP A 74 -5.86 6.45 -12.00
C ASP A 74 -5.15 6.25 -10.65
N PRO A 75 -3.96 6.84 -10.45
CA PRO A 75 -3.24 6.74 -9.18
C PRO A 75 -4.04 7.36 -8.04
N LEU A 76 -3.80 6.91 -6.79
CA LEU A 76 -4.44 7.53 -5.61
C LEU A 76 -4.00 9.00 -5.47
N GLU A 77 -4.96 9.90 -5.30
CA GLU A 77 -4.71 11.33 -5.09
C GLU A 77 -4.71 11.72 -3.60
N ARG A 78 -4.17 12.91 -3.30
CA ARG A 78 -4.09 13.43 -1.93
C ARG A 78 -5.47 13.52 -1.29
N GLY A 79 -5.63 12.92 -0.12
CA GLY A 79 -6.87 12.96 0.65
C GLY A 79 -7.90 11.92 0.22
N GLU A 80 -7.57 11.04 -0.73
CA GLU A 80 -8.46 9.96 -1.15
C GLU A 80 -8.41 8.73 -0.23
N ILE A 81 -9.57 8.12 0.00
CA ILE A 81 -9.68 6.82 0.65
C ILE A 81 -9.54 5.73 -0.40
N ASP A 82 -8.66 4.76 -0.17
CA ASP A 82 -8.42 3.67 -1.10
C ASP A 82 -9.56 2.61 -1.09
N ALA A 83 -10.63 2.93 -1.82
CA ALA A 83 -11.78 2.06 -2.06
C ALA A 83 -11.44 0.83 -2.94
N ARG A 84 -10.31 0.85 -3.65
CA ARG A 84 -9.87 -0.20 -4.58
C ARG A 84 -8.99 -1.25 -3.91
N SER A 85 -8.69 -1.08 -2.63
CA SER A 85 -7.91 -2.02 -1.81
C SER A 85 -8.37 -3.48 -1.90
N ASN A 86 -9.69 -3.72 -1.87
CA ASN A 86 -10.25 -5.06 -2.03
C ASN A 86 -10.04 -5.61 -3.45
N GLN A 87 -10.13 -4.78 -4.49
CA GLN A 87 -9.91 -5.21 -5.88
C GLN A 87 -8.47 -5.66 -6.09
N TYR A 88 -7.52 -4.88 -5.59
CA TYR A 88 -6.10 -5.23 -5.63
C TYR A 88 -5.79 -6.52 -4.89
N LYS A 89 -6.33 -6.71 -3.67
CA LYS A 89 -6.15 -7.95 -2.92
C LYS A 89 -6.72 -9.15 -3.67
N ASN A 90 -7.88 -8.99 -4.31
CA ASN A 90 -8.49 -10.03 -5.13
C ASN A 90 -7.65 -10.33 -6.40
N CYS A 91 -7.03 -9.33 -7.01
CA CYS A 91 -6.08 -9.52 -8.11
C CYS A 91 -4.91 -10.40 -7.66
N TRP A 92 -4.24 -10.04 -6.56
CA TRP A 92 -3.10 -10.82 -6.05
C TRP A 92 -3.51 -12.27 -5.70
N ILE A 93 -4.68 -12.45 -5.06
CA ILE A 93 -5.24 -13.79 -4.77
C ILE A 93 -5.46 -14.61 -6.05
N LYS A 94 -5.77 -13.98 -7.20
CA LYS A 94 -5.86 -14.68 -8.49
C LYS A 94 -4.49 -15.10 -8.98
N GLU A 95 -3.48 -14.22 -8.94
CA GLU A 95 -2.10 -14.54 -9.32
C GLU A 95 -1.51 -15.71 -8.52
N GLN A 96 -1.89 -15.88 -7.25
CA GLN A 96 -1.42 -17.01 -6.42
C GLN A 96 -2.13 -18.35 -6.70
N LYS A 97 -3.05 -18.40 -7.65
CA LYS A 97 -3.80 -19.61 -8.04
C LYS A 97 -3.40 -20.15 -9.41
N GLU A 98 -2.76 -19.30 -10.21
CA GLU A 98 -2.14 -19.65 -11.48
C GLU A 98 -0.78 -20.33 -11.21
#